data_AF-A0A8J7WVM1-F1
#
_entry.id   AF-A0A8J7WVM1-F1
#
_cell.length_a   1.000
_cell.length_b   1.000
_cell.length_c   1.000
_cell.angle_alpha   90.00
_cell.angle_beta   90.00
_cell.angle_gamma   90.00
#
_symmetry.space_group_name_H-M   'P 1'
#
loop_
_entity.id
_entity.type
_entity.pdbx_description
1 polymer ?
#
loop_
_entity_poly.entity_id
_entity_poly.type
_entity_poly.pdbx_seq_one_letter_code
_entity_poly.pdbx_strand_id
1 'polypeptide(L)'
;MCLIDAPTPPAVPRLPAVFRDPQAVLQHLETFLHAWALPLFAAISTCMAAYAAAGVLIRARRNRAFADDARVIDISAPPEAALSGGQALWANLLGLHRPRLARLLHGQPHLGFEYGCGSLRVRVRGL
;
A
#
# COMPACT_ATOMS: atom_id res chain seq x y z
N MET A 1 6.67 -31.30 79.62
CA MET A 1 5.56 -31.01 78.70
C MET A 1 6.16 -30.40 77.44
N CYS A 2 6.52 -31.23 76.44
CA CYS A 2 7.17 -30.77 75.21
C CYS A 2 6.12 -30.33 74.21
N LEU A 3 6.19 -29.08 73.76
CA LEU A 3 5.40 -28.58 72.64
C LEU A 3 6.12 -28.98 71.35
N ILE A 4 5.52 -29.86 70.56
CA ILE A 4 6.03 -30.23 69.23
C ILE A 4 5.58 -29.11 68.27
N ASP A 5 6.53 -28.39 67.70
CA ASP A 5 6.26 -27.42 66.62
C ASP A 5 5.70 -28.17 65.41
N ALA A 6 4.52 -27.78 64.95
CA ALA A 6 3.95 -28.30 63.72
C ALA A 6 4.71 -27.71 62.51
N PRO A 7 5.07 -28.53 61.50
CA PRO A 7 5.76 -28.02 60.33
C PRO A 7 4.87 -27.02 59.56
N THR A 8 5.39 -25.84 59.27
CA THR A 8 4.73 -24.83 58.44
C THR A 8 4.39 -25.42 57.06
N PRO A 9 3.15 -25.27 56.57
CA PRO A 9 2.75 -25.81 55.27
C PRO A 9 3.54 -25.13 54.13
N PRO A 10 3.85 -25.87 53.04
CA PRO A 10 4.57 -25.31 51.91
C PRO A 10 3.75 -24.19 51.25
N ALA A 11 4.42 -23.11 50.86
CA ALA A 11 3.80 -22.00 50.16
C ALA A 11 3.24 -22.48 48.81
N VAL A 12 1.91 -22.49 48.67
CA VAL A 12 1.25 -22.83 47.40
C VAL A 12 1.41 -21.65 46.44
N PRO A 13 1.90 -21.86 45.20
CA PRO A 13 2.01 -20.79 44.23
C PRO A 13 0.62 -20.21 43.93
N ARG A 14 0.44 -18.90 44.19
CA ARG A 14 -0.82 -18.21 43.95
C ARG A 14 -0.98 -17.98 42.45
N LEU A 15 -2.03 -18.55 41.87
CA LEU A 15 -2.41 -18.27 40.48
C LEU A 15 -2.69 -16.76 40.29
N PRO A 16 -2.33 -16.19 39.14
CA PRO A 16 -2.59 -14.78 38.85
C PRO A 16 -4.09 -14.46 38.91
N ALA A 17 -4.43 -13.26 39.38
CA ALA A 17 -5.81 -12.82 39.64
C ALA A 17 -6.76 -12.92 38.43
N VAL A 18 -6.21 -12.93 37.21
CA VAL A 18 -6.92 -13.21 35.95
C VAL A 18 -7.71 -14.53 35.98
N PHE A 19 -7.21 -15.56 36.66
CA PHE A 19 -7.90 -16.85 36.76
C PHE A 19 -8.86 -16.93 37.96
N ARG A 20 -8.89 -15.90 38.82
CA ARG A 20 -9.72 -15.87 40.03
C ARG A 20 -11.12 -15.34 39.74
N ASP A 21 -11.26 -14.43 38.79
CA ASP A 21 -12.54 -13.82 38.45
C ASP A 21 -12.66 -13.52 36.94
N PRO A 22 -13.13 -14.49 36.13
CA PRO A 22 -13.36 -14.27 34.70
C PRO A 22 -14.48 -13.24 34.45
N GLN A 23 -15.39 -13.04 35.41
CA GLN A 23 -16.51 -12.11 35.27
C GLN A 23 -16.05 -10.66 35.30
N ALA A 24 -15.07 -10.34 36.15
CA ALA A 24 -14.47 -9.01 36.19
C ALA A 24 -13.80 -8.62 34.86
N VAL A 25 -13.19 -9.59 34.17
CA VAL A 25 -12.59 -9.38 32.84
C VAL A 25 -13.67 -9.06 31.81
N LEU A 26 -14.77 -9.81 31.81
CA LEU A 26 -15.90 -9.59 30.88
C LEU A 26 -16.54 -8.22 31.08
N GLN A 27 -16.80 -7.82 32.33
CA GLN A 27 -17.36 -6.51 32.65
C GLN A 27 -16.46 -5.35 32.22
N HIS A 28 -15.14 -5.52 32.35
CA HIS A 28 -14.17 -4.54 31.89
C HIS A 28 -14.19 -4.40 30.36
N LEU A 29 -14.26 -5.53 29.63
CA LEU A 29 -14.36 -5.54 28.18
C LEU A 29 -15.65 -4.92 27.69
N GLU A 30 -16.79 -5.22 28.31
CA GLU A 30 -18.08 -4.62 27.97
C GLU A 30 -18.07 -3.11 28.15
N THR A 31 -17.54 -2.64 29.29
CA THR A 31 -17.42 -1.20 29.59
C THR A 31 -16.51 -0.51 28.58
N PHE A 32 -15.38 -1.15 28.24
CA PHE A 32 -14.46 -0.65 27.23
C PHE A 32 -15.12 -0.58 25.84
N LEU A 33 -15.81 -1.65 25.43
CA LEU A 33 -16.50 -1.68 24.14
C LEU A 33 -17.61 -0.63 24.06
N HIS A 34 -18.42 -0.45 25.10
CA HIS A 34 -19.45 0.59 25.13
C HIS A 34 -18.85 1.99 25.04
N ALA A 35 -17.73 2.24 25.73
CA ALA A 35 -17.07 3.54 25.69
C ALA A 35 -16.39 3.82 24.34
N TRP A 36 -15.82 2.80 23.69
CA TRP A 36 -14.89 3.00 22.58
C TRP A 36 -15.37 2.47 21.23
N ALA A 37 -16.45 1.68 21.13
CA ALA A 37 -16.89 1.10 19.87
C ALA A 37 -17.20 2.17 18.81
N LEU A 38 -18.01 3.18 19.17
CA LEU A 38 -18.37 4.27 18.25
C LEU A 38 -17.17 5.14 17.83
N PRO A 39 -16.32 5.67 18.75
CA PRO A 39 -15.18 6.49 18.33
C PRO A 39 -14.14 5.70 17.54
N LEU A 40 -13.89 4.42 17.87
CA LEU A 40 -12.99 3.57 17.09
C LEU A 40 -13.55 3.32 15.69
N PHE A 41 -14.83 2.99 15.58
CA PHE A 41 -15.49 2.79 14.29
C PHE A 41 -15.39 4.07 13.44
N ALA A 42 -15.75 5.22 14.01
CA ALA A 42 -15.67 6.50 13.33
C ALA A 42 -14.23 6.81 12.87
N ALA A 43 -13.24 6.63 13.75
CA ALA A 43 -11.84 6.87 13.41
C ALA A 43 -11.36 5.96 12.26
N ILE A 44 -11.68 4.66 12.30
CA ILE A 44 -11.32 3.72 11.24
C ILE A 44 -12.02 4.10 9.93
N SER A 45 -13.32 4.41 9.97
CA SER A 45 -14.07 4.83 8.78
C SER A 45 -13.53 6.12 8.18
N THR A 46 -13.20 7.12 8.99
CA THR A 46 -12.60 8.38 8.53
C THR A 46 -11.23 8.15 7.92
N CYS A 47 -10.36 7.35 8.54
CA CYS A 47 -9.06 6.99 7.99
C CYS A 47 -9.19 6.26 6.65
N MET A 48 -10.13 5.31 6.54
CA MET A 48 -10.40 4.57 5.31
C MET A 48 -10.91 5.50 4.20
N ALA A 49 -11.85 6.39 4.52
CA ALA A 49 -12.38 7.37 3.57
C ALA A 49 -11.29 8.34 3.09
N ALA A 50 -10.45 8.84 4.00
CA ALA A 50 -9.33 9.72 3.67
C ALA A 50 -8.31 9.01 2.77
N TYR A 51 -7.97 7.76 3.08
CA TYR A 51 -7.08 6.94 2.25
C TYR A 51 -7.63 6.73 0.84
N ALA A 52 -8.92 6.36 0.72
CA ALA A 52 -9.58 6.19 -0.56
C ALA A 52 -9.63 7.50 -1.37
N ALA A 53 -10.01 8.60 -0.71
CA ALA A 53 -10.06 9.93 -1.34
C ALA A 53 -8.68 10.37 -1.83
N ALA A 54 -7.63 10.19 -1.02
CA ALA A 54 -6.25 10.46 -1.42
C ALA A 54 -5.86 9.61 -2.65
N GLY A 55 -6.18 8.32 -2.66
CA GLY A 55 -5.93 7.45 -3.82
C GLY A 55 -6.63 7.94 -5.09
N VAL A 56 -7.89 8.34 -5.01
CA VAL A 56 -8.66 8.88 -6.13
C VAL A 56 -8.05 10.20 -6.63
N LEU A 57 -7.71 11.12 -5.73
CA LEU A 57 -7.13 12.41 -6.08
C LEU A 57 -5.75 12.25 -6.73
N ILE A 58 -4.90 11.37 -6.19
CA ILE A 58 -3.59 11.07 -6.77
C ILE A 58 -3.76 10.48 -8.17
N ARG A 59 -4.68 9.53 -8.34
CA ARG A 59 -4.95 8.93 -9.66
C ARG A 59 -5.49 9.96 -10.64
N ALA A 60 -6.42 10.81 -10.23
CA ALA A 60 -6.98 11.86 -11.06
C ALA A 60 -5.92 12.89 -11.46
N ARG A 61 -5.07 13.33 -10.52
CA ARG A 61 -3.94 14.23 -10.79
C ARG A 61 -2.94 13.62 -11.78
N ARG A 62 -2.57 12.35 -11.57
CA ARG A 62 -1.71 11.61 -12.49
C ARG A 62 -2.35 11.55 -13.88
N ASN A 63 -3.62 11.14 -13.98
CA ASN A 63 -4.33 11.06 -15.26
C ASN A 63 -4.41 12.41 -15.98
N ARG A 64 -4.61 13.52 -15.26
CA ARG A 64 -4.58 14.87 -15.85
C ARG A 64 -3.18 15.22 -16.36
N ALA A 65 -2.14 15.01 -15.54
CA ALA A 65 -0.76 15.21 -15.97
C ALA A 65 -0.40 14.36 -17.21
N PHE A 66 -0.89 13.12 -17.30
CA PHE A 66 -0.75 12.29 -18.51
C PHE A 66 -1.50 12.86 -19.72
N ALA A 67 -2.64 13.52 -19.53
CA ALA A 67 -3.43 14.05 -20.63
C ALA A 67 -2.90 15.40 -21.13
N ASP A 68 -2.43 16.24 -20.22
CA ASP A 68 -2.05 17.63 -20.51
C ASP A 68 -0.83 17.73 -21.44
N ASP A 69 0.13 16.81 -21.36
CA ASP A 69 1.32 16.82 -22.23
C ASP A 69 1.46 15.59 -23.15
N ALA A 70 0.41 14.78 -23.29
CA ALA A 70 0.42 13.66 -24.21
C ALA A 70 0.60 14.14 -25.65
N ARG A 71 1.78 13.89 -26.23
CA ARG A 71 2.03 14.02 -27.67
C ARG A 71 1.84 12.67 -28.33
N VAL A 72 1.18 12.65 -29.48
CA VAL A 72 1.08 11.48 -30.36
C VAL A 72 2.05 11.70 -31.51
N ILE A 73 3.04 10.84 -31.62
CA ILE A 73 4.00 10.83 -32.74
C ILE A 73 3.66 9.62 -33.60
N ASP A 74 3.59 9.82 -34.92
CA ASP A 74 3.49 8.73 -35.89
C ASP A 74 4.91 8.42 -36.40
N ILE A 75 5.40 7.22 -36.11
CA ILE A 75 6.73 6.77 -36.54
C ILE A 75 6.50 5.67 -37.56
N SER A 76 6.72 5.97 -38.83
CA SER A 76 6.78 4.96 -39.88
C SER A 76 7.97 4.03 -39.65
N ALA A 77 7.75 2.72 -39.75
CA ALA A 77 8.86 1.76 -39.73
C ALA A 77 9.91 2.15 -40.78
N PRO A 78 11.20 2.20 -40.41
CA PRO A 78 12.24 2.21 -41.41
C PRO A 78 12.13 0.91 -42.24
N PRO A 79 12.45 0.95 -43.55
CA PRO A 79 12.38 -0.21 -44.43
C PRO A 79 13.27 -1.37 -43.95
N GLU A 80 14.32 -1.05 -43.18
CA GLU A 80 15.21 -2.03 -42.55
C GLU A 80 15.38 -1.70 -41.06
N ALA A 81 15.03 -2.65 -40.21
CA ALA A 81 15.16 -2.51 -38.76
C ALA A 81 16.56 -2.98 -38.32
N ALA A 82 17.50 -2.04 -38.15
CA ALA A 82 18.84 -2.36 -37.67
C ALA A 82 18.84 -2.76 -36.18
N LEU A 83 19.69 -3.73 -35.82
CA LEU A 83 19.87 -4.19 -34.43
C LEU A 83 20.27 -3.06 -33.46
N SER A 84 21.09 -2.11 -33.93
CA SER A 84 21.53 -0.95 -33.16
C SER A 84 20.37 -0.03 -32.75
N GLY A 85 19.35 0.10 -33.61
CA GLY A 85 18.14 0.85 -33.30
C GLY A 85 17.32 0.19 -32.19
N GLY A 86 17.25 -1.15 -32.20
CA GLY A 86 16.63 -1.92 -31.12
C GLY A 86 17.35 -1.72 -29.78
N GLN A 87 18.68 -1.79 -29.76
CA GLN A 87 19.47 -1.54 -28.55
C GLN A 87 19.24 -0.14 -27.98
N ALA A 88 19.24 0.89 -28.83
CA ALA A 88 18.98 2.26 -28.40
C ALA A 88 17.55 2.43 -27.84
N LEU A 89 16.55 1.79 -28.46
CA LEU A 89 15.18 1.79 -27.96
C LEU A 89 15.10 1.16 -26.56
N TRP A 90 15.64 -0.04 -26.39
CA TRP A 90 15.62 -0.75 -25.10
C TRP A 90 16.40 -0.02 -24.00
N ALA A 91 17.54 0.58 -24.34
CA ALA A 91 18.31 1.38 -23.39
C ALA A 91 17.51 2.59 -22.87
N ASN A 92 16.79 3.28 -23.75
CA ASN A 92 15.89 4.38 -23.36
C ASN A 92 14.71 3.90 -22.51
N LEU A 93 14.09 2.75 -22.88
CA LEU A 93 13.00 2.14 -22.10
C LEU A 93 13.45 1.72 -20.69
N LEU A 94 14.65 1.17 -20.57
CA LEU A 94 15.22 0.84 -19.26
C LEU A 94 15.60 2.10 -18.47
N GLY A 95 16.06 3.17 -19.15
CA GLY A 95 16.33 4.48 -18.55
C GLY A 95 15.08 5.17 -17.98
N LEU A 96 13.89 4.83 -18.48
CA LEU A 96 12.60 5.30 -17.93
C LEU A 96 12.25 4.66 -16.57
N HIS A 97 12.91 3.56 -16.18
CA HIS A 97 12.71 2.97 -14.85
C HIS A 97 13.42 3.78 -13.75
N ARG A 98 12.74 4.83 -13.27
CA ARG A 98 13.19 5.58 -12.09
C ARG A 98 13.20 4.71 -10.82
N PRO A 99 14.11 4.98 -9.86
CA PRO A 99 14.12 4.34 -8.55
C PRO A 99 12.76 4.53 -7.83
N ARG A 100 12.37 3.54 -7.02
CA ARG A 100 11.02 3.45 -6.44
C ARG A 100 10.56 4.71 -5.70
N LEU A 101 11.46 5.43 -5.01
CA LEU A 101 11.13 6.69 -4.34
C LEU A 101 10.77 7.82 -5.32
N ALA A 102 11.54 7.97 -6.41
CA ALA A 102 11.26 8.99 -7.43
C ALA A 102 9.92 8.71 -8.14
N ARG A 103 9.56 7.42 -8.30
CA ARG A 103 8.24 7.00 -8.82
C ARG A 103 7.08 7.39 -7.89
N LEU A 104 7.31 7.35 -6.58
CA LEU A 104 6.29 7.72 -5.59
C LEU A 104 6.07 9.24 -5.57
N LEU A 105 7.15 10.02 -5.66
CA LEU A 105 7.12 11.48 -5.56
C LEU A 105 6.69 12.19 -6.84
N HIS A 106 7.18 11.74 -8.00
CA HIS A 106 6.96 12.42 -9.28
C HIS A 106 6.04 11.67 -10.24
N GLY A 107 5.55 10.49 -9.84
CA GLY A 107 4.83 9.58 -10.72
C GLY A 107 5.76 8.80 -11.64
N GLN A 108 5.17 8.04 -12.57
CA GLN A 108 5.91 7.22 -13.53
C GLN A 108 5.64 7.76 -14.94
N PRO A 109 6.68 8.08 -15.74
CA PRO A 109 6.51 8.29 -17.17
C PRO A 109 6.07 6.95 -17.79
N HIS A 110 4.85 6.90 -18.32
CA HIS A 110 4.31 5.70 -18.97
C HIS A 110 4.29 5.95 -20.47
N LEU A 111 5.01 5.12 -21.22
CA LEU A 111 4.98 5.11 -22.67
C LEU A 111 3.93 4.08 -23.13
N GLY A 112 2.89 4.54 -23.81
CA GLY A 112 2.01 3.64 -24.58
C GLY A 112 2.61 3.39 -25.96
N PHE A 113 2.41 2.18 -26.51
CA PHE A 113 2.64 1.87 -27.91
C PHE A 113 1.37 1.22 -28.46
N GLU A 114 0.81 1.75 -29.53
CA GLU A 114 -0.21 1.07 -30.33
C GLU A 114 0.41 0.67 -31.66
N TYR A 115 0.01 -0.48 -32.22
CA TYR A 115 0.44 -0.95 -33.54
C TYR A 115 -0.78 -1.05 -34.46
N GLY A 116 -0.79 -0.31 -35.58
CA GLY A 116 -1.79 -0.43 -36.64
C GLY A 116 -1.33 -1.34 -37.77
N CYS A 117 -2.24 -2.10 -38.39
CA CYS A 117 -1.96 -2.84 -39.63
C CYS A 117 -2.25 -1.92 -40.83
N GLY A 118 -1.23 -1.68 -41.66
CA GLY A 118 -1.25 -0.67 -42.72
C GLY A 118 -0.48 0.58 -42.28
N SER A 119 0.80 0.67 -42.68
CA SER A 119 1.85 1.52 -42.08
C SER A 119 2.05 1.22 -40.58
N LEU A 120 3.25 0.76 -40.20
CA LEU A 120 3.58 0.62 -38.78
C LEU A 120 3.51 2.01 -38.16
N ARG A 121 2.45 2.27 -37.39
CA ARG A 121 2.23 3.51 -36.66
C ARG A 121 2.49 3.21 -35.20
N VAL A 122 3.60 3.70 -34.66
CA VAL A 122 3.94 3.55 -33.25
C VAL A 122 3.41 4.76 -32.49
N ARG A 123 2.23 4.65 -31.84
CA ARG A 123 1.70 5.74 -31.01
C ARG A 123 2.45 5.79 -29.69
N VAL A 124 3.51 6.59 -29.63
CA VAL A 124 4.23 6.89 -28.40
C VAL A 124 3.40 7.87 -27.58
N ARG A 125 2.89 7.46 -26.41
CA ARG A 125 2.22 8.36 -25.46
C ARG A 125 3.26 8.83 -24.44
N GLY A 126 3.94 9.93 -24.72
CA GLY A 126 4.98 10.50 -23.84
C GLY A 126 4.39 11.37 -22.71
N LEU A 127 5.06 11.36 -21.56
CA LEU A 127 4.96 12.34 -20.47
C LEU A 127 6.21 13.24 -20.51
#